data_AF-A0A942SKY7-F1
#
_entry.id   AF-A0A942SKY7-F1
#
_cell.length_a   1.000
_cell.length_b   1.000
_cell.length_c   1.000
_cell.angle_alpha   90.00
_cell.angle_beta   90.00
_cell.angle_gamma   90.00
#
_symmetry.space_group_name_H-M   'P 1'
#
loop_
_entity.id
_entity.type
_entity.pdbx_description
1 polymer ?
#
loop_
_entity_poly.entity_id
_entity_poly.type
_entity_poly.pdbx_seq_one_letter_code
_entity_poly.pdbx_strand_id
1 'polypeptide(L)'
;MPMNEEVLLERDAERDIGQELLEAVRDLKAGRWARKTTFVSLPDGTVRRRIERQDGTVEKEEILSGPRWEIMAARAHSGLSQAEFAKALGVSKRTLENWEQGRAEPTGAARVLLKLTARFPDTIDRLAMV
;
A
#
# COMPACT_ATOMS: atom_id res chain seq x y z
N MET A 1 -8.93 -20.61 17.23
CA MET A 1 -8.20 -20.38 18.49
C MET A 1 -6.89 -19.69 18.13
N PRO A 2 -6.54 -18.52 18.69
CA PRO A 2 -5.18 -18.00 18.55
C PRO A 2 -4.20 -18.97 19.22
N MET A 3 -3.05 -19.24 18.58
CA MET A 3 -2.03 -20.18 19.09
C MET A 3 -1.39 -19.63 20.37
N ASN A 4 -1.06 -20.50 21.33
CA ASN A 4 -0.31 -20.13 22.55
C ASN A 4 1.10 -19.63 22.17
N GLU A 5 1.66 -18.70 22.95
CA GLU A 5 2.97 -18.09 22.74
C GLU A 5 4.12 -19.12 22.76
N GLU A 6 4.06 -20.11 23.66
CA GLU A 6 5.02 -21.23 23.65
C GLU A 6 4.99 -22.00 22.33
N VAL A 7 3.80 -22.22 21.76
CA VAL A 7 3.65 -22.95 20.50
C VAL A 7 4.17 -22.13 19.32
N LEU A 8 4.09 -20.80 19.39
CA LEU A 8 4.69 -19.92 18.38
C LEU A 8 6.21 -19.93 18.47
N LEU A 9 6.76 -19.87 19.69
CA LEU A 9 8.20 -19.91 19.95
C LEU A 9 8.81 -21.24 19.50
N GLU A 10 8.17 -22.36 19.82
CA GLU A 10 8.63 -23.70 19.44
C GLU A 10 8.58 -23.89 17.92
N ARG A 11 7.51 -23.38 17.26
CA ARG A 11 7.41 -23.36 15.79
C ARG A 11 8.51 -22.51 15.15
N ASP A 12 8.76 -21.31 15.68
CA ASP A 12 9.70 -20.36 15.07
C ASP A 12 11.16 -20.65 15.45
N ALA A 13 11.43 -21.46 16.48
CA ALA A 13 12.78 -21.90 16.86
C ALA A 13 13.47 -22.75 15.79
N GLU A 14 12.70 -23.50 14.98
CA GLU A 14 13.23 -24.34 13.90
C GLU A 14 13.12 -23.68 12.51
N ARG A 15 12.51 -22.48 12.38
CA ARG A 15 12.34 -21.80 11.10
C ARG A 15 13.57 -21.00 10.70
N ASP A 16 14.15 -21.36 9.55
CA ASP A 16 15.15 -20.53 8.88
C ASP A 16 14.46 -19.48 8.00
N ILE A 17 14.17 -18.32 8.59
CA ILE A 17 13.59 -17.16 7.89
C ILE A 17 14.46 -16.74 6.69
N GLY A 18 15.78 -16.91 6.78
CA GLY A 18 16.70 -16.57 5.69
C GLY A 18 16.50 -17.45 4.46
N GLN A 19 16.34 -18.76 4.66
CA GLN A 19 16.03 -19.69 3.57
C GLN A 19 14.62 -19.47 3.01
N GLU A 20 13.62 -19.26 3.86
CA GLU A 20 12.24 -18.97 3.41
C GLU A 20 12.19 -17.70 2.54
N LEU A 21 12.89 -16.64 2.94
CA LEU A 21 12.97 -15.41 2.15
C LEU A 21 13.71 -15.63 0.83
N LEU A 22 14.82 -16.38 0.84
CA LEU A 22 15.58 -16.67 -0.37
C LEU A 22 14.76 -17.48 -1.37
N GLU A 23 13.99 -18.46 -0.89
CA GLU A 23 13.08 -19.26 -1.70
C GLU A 23 11.95 -18.40 -2.27
N ALA A 24 11.35 -17.52 -1.47
CA ALA A 24 10.35 -16.56 -1.94
C ALA A 24 10.90 -15.65 -3.05
N VAL A 25 12.14 -15.17 -2.94
CA VAL A 25 12.78 -14.36 -3.99
C VAL A 25 13.03 -15.19 -5.26
N ARG A 26 13.43 -16.45 -5.13
CA ARG A 26 13.59 -17.36 -6.28
C ARG A 26 12.26 -17.63 -6.97
N ASP A 27 11.20 -17.85 -6.21
CA ASP A 27 9.84 -18.00 -6.72
C ASP A 27 9.40 -16.76 -7.49
N LEU A 28 9.57 -15.57 -6.91
CA LEU A 28 9.27 -14.30 -7.59
C LEU A 28 10.05 -14.16 -8.90
N LYS A 29 11.35 -14.45 -8.90
CA LYS A 29 12.19 -14.41 -10.11
C LYS A 29 11.78 -15.45 -11.15
N ALA A 30 11.27 -16.60 -10.73
CA ALA A 30 10.72 -17.64 -11.59
C ALA A 30 9.27 -17.36 -12.03
N GLY A 31 8.69 -16.20 -11.68
CA GLY A 31 7.32 -15.85 -12.02
C GLY A 31 6.26 -16.58 -11.19
N ARG A 32 6.66 -17.26 -10.11
CA ARG A 32 5.77 -17.86 -9.12
C ARG A 32 5.41 -16.81 -8.08
N TRP A 33 4.28 -16.16 -8.28
CA TRP A 33 3.73 -15.17 -7.37
C TRP A 33 2.26 -15.50 -7.12
N ALA A 34 1.78 -15.32 -5.90
CA ALA A 34 0.38 -15.59 -5.57
C ALA A 34 -0.56 -14.54 -6.19
N ARG A 35 -0.17 -13.27 -6.11
CA ARG A 35 -0.96 -12.12 -6.56
C ARG A 35 -0.09 -11.01 -7.14
N LYS A 36 -0.48 -10.47 -8.30
CA LYS A 36 0.14 -9.32 -8.95
C LYS A 36 -0.86 -8.17 -9.01
N THR A 37 -0.44 -6.98 -8.63
CA THR A 37 -1.24 -5.74 -8.80
C THR A 37 -0.55 -4.86 -9.82
N THR A 38 -1.25 -4.54 -10.91
CA THR A 38 -0.75 -3.68 -11.98
C THR A 38 -1.54 -2.38 -12.00
N PHE A 39 -0.85 -1.26 -12.17
CA PHE A 39 -1.43 0.07 -12.32
C PHE A 39 -1.10 0.59 -13.72
N VAL A 40 -2.13 0.95 -14.50
CA VAL A 40 -1.98 1.51 -15.85
C VAL A 40 -2.61 2.89 -15.86
N SER A 41 -1.82 3.92 -16.13
CA SER A 41 -2.32 5.29 -16.29
C SER A 41 -3.07 5.42 -17.62
N LEU A 42 -4.27 6.01 -17.57
CA LEU A 42 -5.12 6.24 -18.73
C LEU A 42 -5.01 7.71 -19.19
N PRO A 43 -5.29 8.01 -20.49
CA PRO A 43 -5.15 9.35 -21.03
C PRO A 43 -6.03 10.42 -20.37
N ASP A 44 -7.12 10.00 -19.74
CA ASP A 44 -8.06 10.85 -19.00
C ASP A 44 -7.58 11.19 -17.57
N GLY A 45 -6.38 10.72 -17.18
CA GLY A 45 -5.81 10.93 -15.85
C GLY A 45 -6.29 9.92 -14.80
N THR A 46 -7.14 8.95 -15.15
CA THR A 46 -7.52 7.86 -14.26
C THR A 46 -6.47 6.73 -14.29
N VAL A 47 -6.53 5.84 -13.31
CA VAL A 47 -5.61 4.69 -13.23
C VAL A 47 -6.37 3.39 -13.13
N ARG A 48 -6.14 2.49 -14.09
CA ARG A 48 -6.68 1.13 -14.03
C ARG A 48 -5.80 0.29 -13.11
N ARG A 49 -6.38 -0.17 -12.00
CA ARG A 49 -5.78 -1.13 -11.10
C ARG A 49 -6.34 -2.52 -11.42
N ARG A 50 -5.46 -3.43 -11.86
CA ARG A 50 -5.80 -4.84 -12.09
C ARG A 50 -5.05 -5.72 -11.10
N ILE A 51 -5.80 -6.53 -10.38
CA ILE A 51 -5.29 -7.56 -9.47
C ILE A 51 -5.54 -8.91 -10.11
N GLU A 52 -4.46 -9.64 -10.34
CA GLU A 52 -4.47 -10.92 -11.03
C GLU A 52 -3.75 -11.96 -10.16
N ARG A 53 -4.20 -13.22 -10.26
CA ARG A 53 -3.54 -14.41 -9.72
C ARG A 53 -2.66 -15.06 -10.77
N GLN A 54 -1.77 -15.95 -10.34
CA GLN A 54 -0.83 -16.63 -11.25
C GLN A 54 -1.52 -17.36 -12.41
N ASP A 55 -2.71 -17.89 -12.18
CA ASP A 55 -3.55 -18.62 -13.14
C ASP A 55 -4.26 -17.71 -14.17
N GLY A 56 -4.06 -16.39 -14.09
CA GLY A 56 -4.74 -15.40 -14.91
C GLY A 56 -6.11 -14.96 -14.37
N THR A 57 -6.57 -15.53 -13.26
CA THR A 57 -7.82 -15.12 -12.61
C THR A 57 -7.70 -13.67 -12.14
N VAL A 58 -8.57 -12.81 -12.66
CA VAL A 58 -8.67 -11.41 -12.22
C VAL A 58 -9.51 -11.36 -10.95
N GLU A 59 -8.88 -11.15 -9.80
CA GLU A 59 -9.61 -10.98 -8.53
C GLU A 59 -10.36 -9.67 -8.49
N LYS A 60 -9.77 -8.62 -9.07
CA LYS A 60 -10.35 -7.27 -9.05
C LYS A 60 -9.78 -6.41 -10.16
N GLU A 61 -10.65 -5.75 -10.89
CA GLU A 61 -10.29 -4.68 -11.82
C GLU A 61 -11.13 -3.45 -11.47
N GLU A 62 -10.46 -2.34 -11.19
CA GLU A 62 -11.12 -1.08 -10.85
C GLU A 62 -10.42 0.11 -11.51
N ILE A 63 -11.21 1.11 -11.92
CA ILE A 63 -10.69 2.42 -12.32
C ILE A 63 -10.60 3.27 -11.06
N LEU A 64 -9.40 3.68 -10.71
CA LEU A 64 -9.13 4.64 -9.65
C LEU A 64 -9.17 6.04 -10.25
N SER A 65 -9.98 6.91 -9.67
CA SER A 65 -10.09 8.31 -10.06
C SER A 65 -9.93 9.22 -8.86
N GLY A 66 -9.62 10.49 -9.13
CA GLY A 66 -9.54 11.55 -8.14
C GLY A 66 -8.53 11.29 -7.03
N PRO A 67 -8.81 11.74 -5.79
CA PRO A 67 -7.82 11.77 -4.72
C PRO A 67 -7.36 10.36 -4.28
N ARG A 68 -8.16 9.31 -4.54
CA ARG A 68 -7.83 7.95 -4.09
C ARG A 68 -6.52 7.44 -4.69
N TRP A 69 -6.35 7.59 -6.00
CA TRP A 69 -5.10 7.22 -6.67
C TRP A 69 -3.94 8.10 -6.20
N GLU A 70 -4.15 9.41 -6.16
CA GLU A 70 -3.13 10.39 -5.75
C GLU A 70 -2.57 10.09 -4.35
N ILE A 71 -3.44 9.74 -3.41
CA ILE A 71 -3.06 9.36 -2.04
C ILE A 71 -2.21 8.08 -2.05
N MET A 72 -2.68 7.04 -2.73
CA MET A 72 -1.96 5.75 -2.79
C MET A 72 -0.58 5.93 -3.44
N ALA A 73 -0.51 6.72 -4.51
CA ALA A 73 0.72 7.03 -5.21
C ALA A 73 1.66 7.86 -4.32
N ALA A 74 1.17 8.92 -3.68
CA ALA A 74 1.98 9.77 -2.79
C ALA A 74 2.59 8.96 -1.64
N ARG A 75 1.79 8.11 -0.99
CA ARG A 75 2.30 7.23 0.07
C ARG A 75 3.34 6.24 -0.45
N ALA A 76 3.07 5.59 -1.58
CA ALA A 76 4.02 4.64 -2.16
C ALA A 76 5.37 5.30 -2.49
N HIS A 77 5.35 6.53 -3.02
CA HIS A 77 6.58 7.29 -3.30
C HIS A 77 7.32 7.74 -2.03
N SER A 78 6.60 8.02 -0.95
CA SER A 78 7.23 8.42 0.33
C SER A 78 7.99 7.28 1.02
N GLY A 79 7.71 6.02 0.68
CA GLY A 79 8.28 4.86 1.38
C GLY A 79 7.73 4.63 2.80
N LEU A 80 6.86 5.52 3.30
CA LEU A 80 6.28 5.42 4.63
C LEU A 80 5.21 4.31 4.73
N SER A 81 5.13 3.68 5.90
CA SER A 81 3.99 2.84 6.23
C SER A 81 2.71 3.66 6.26
N GLN A 82 1.56 2.98 6.17
CA GLN A 82 0.25 3.63 6.30
C GLN A 82 0.10 4.38 7.62
N ALA A 83 0.69 3.90 8.72
CA ALA A 83 0.61 4.56 10.02
C ALA A 83 1.47 5.83 10.06
N GLU A 84 2.70 5.77 9.55
CA GLU A 84 3.62 6.91 9.51
C GLU A 84 3.12 8.01 8.57
N PHE A 85 2.62 7.64 7.40
CA PHE A 85 2.04 8.59 6.46
C PHE A 85 0.80 9.28 7.03
N ALA A 86 -0.08 8.53 7.70
CA ALA A 86 -1.25 9.10 8.38
C ALA A 86 -0.83 10.08 9.48
N LYS A 87 0.18 9.71 10.27
CA LYS A 87 0.75 10.57 11.31
C LYS A 87 1.31 11.87 10.72
N ALA A 88 2.09 11.80 9.65
CA ALA A 88 2.63 12.97 8.96
C ALA A 88 1.52 13.89 8.42
N LEU A 89 0.42 13.33 7.93
CA LEU A 89 -0.75 14.09 7.49
C LEU A 89 -1.64 14.61 8.65
N GLY A 90 -1.33 14.27 9.90
CA GLY A 90 -2.15 14.65 11.06
C GLY A 90 -3.51 13.94 11.12
N VAL A 91 -3.65 12.75 10.52
CA VAL A 91 -4.91 11.98 10.51
C VAL A 91 -4.73 10.59 11.11
N SER A 92 -5.83 9.94 11.49
CA SER A 92 -5.77 8.56 11.97
C SER A 92 -5.41 7.59 10.83
N LYS A 93 -4.72 6.49 11.14
CA LYS A 93 -4.48 5.40 10.18
C LYS A 93 -5.79 4.93 9.53
N ARG A 94 -6.87 4.84 10.31
CA ARG A 94 -8.20 4.43 9.83
C ARG A 94 -8.81 5.43 8.85
N THR A 95 -8.58 6.72 9.05
CA THR A 95 -9.00 7.77 8.11
C THR A 95 -8.30 7.61 6.77
N LEU A 96 -6.97 7.47 6.79
CA LEU A 96 -6.18 7.23 5.59
C LEU A 96 -6.61 5.93 4.88
N GLU A 97 -6.83 4.86 5.64
CA GLU A 97 -7.31 3.58 5.12
C GLU A 97 -8.65 3.73 4.39
N ASN A 98 -9.60 4.47 4.97
CA ASN A 98 -10.89 4.72 4.34
C ASN A 98 -10.75 5.51 3.04
N TRP A 99 -9.81 6.45 2.96
CA TRP A 99 -9.52 7.18 1.72
C TRP A 99 -8.91 6.28 0.66
N GLU A 100 -7.88 5.49 0.99
CA GLU A 100 -7.22 4.57 0.05
C GLU A 100 -8.16 3.46 -0.46
N GLN A 101 -9.12 3.05 0.36
CA GLN A 101 -10.15 2.07 -0.01
C GLN A 101 -11.36 2.69 -0.72
N GLY A 102 -11.43 4.02 -0.82
CA GLY A 102 -12.55 4.73 -1.45
C GLY A 102 -13.85 4.69 -0.64
N ARG A 103 -13.78 4.39 0.66
CA ARG A 103 -14.92 4.45 1.58
C ARG A 103 -15.25 5.89 2.02
N ALA A 104 -14.30 6.81 1.88
CA ALA A 104 -14.46 8.23 2.14
C ALA A 104 -13.52 9.02 1.23
N GLU A 105 -13.74 10.34 1.13
CA GLU A 105 -12.83 11.26 0.46
C GLU A 105 -12.22 12.26 1.44
N PRO A 106 -10.99 12.75 1.19
CA PRO A 106 -10.45 13.87 1.94
C PRO A 106 -11.22 15.16 1.63
N THR A 107 -11.43 15.97 2.67
CA THR A 107 -12.14 17.25 2.57
C THR A 107 -11.29 18.39 3.14
N GLY A 108 -11.64 19.63 2.78
CA GLY A 108 -11.00 20.84 3.32
C GLY A 108 -9.47 20.83 3.22
N ALA A 109 -8.80 21.08 4.34
CA ALA A 109 -7.34 21.15 4.44
C ALA A 109 -6.64 19.86 3.99
N ALA A 110 -7.20 18.70 4.30
CA ALA A 110 -6.60 17.41 3.91
C ALA A 110 -6.52 17.25 2.38
N ARG A 111 -7.56 17.70 1.65
CA ARG A 111 -7.57 17.67 0.18
C ARG A 111 -6.49 18.58 -0.41
N VAL A 112 -6.28 19.76 0.17
CA VAL A 112 -5.23 20.69 -0.26
C VAL A 112 -3.85 20.14 0.04
N LEU A 113 -3.66 19.59 1.25
CA LEU A 113 -2.39 18.99 1.66
C LEU A 113 -2.00 17.84 0.74
N LEU A 114 -2.94 16.96 0.41
CA LEU A 114 -2.71 15.85 -0.51
C LEU A 114 -2.31 16.31 -1.92
N LYS A 115 -2.96 17.35 -2.43
CA LYS A 115 -2.56 17.98 -3.72
C LYS A 115 -1.15 18.55 -3.66
N LEU A 116 -0.78 19.19 -2.55
CA LEU A 116 0.58 19.70 -2.34
C LEU A 116 1.58 18.55 -2.28
N THR A 117 1.30 17.47 -1.55
CA THR A 117 2.19 16.31 -1.45
C THR A 117 2.33 15.57 -2.77
N ALA A 118 1.30 15.56 -3.61
CA ALA A 118 1.37 14.98 -4.95
C ALA A 118 2.24 15.83 -5.89
N ARG A 119 2.25 17.16 -5.71
CA ARG A 119 3.06 18.09 -6.52
C ARG A 119 4.50 18.22 -6.02
N PHE A 120 4.68 18.17 -4.71
CA PHE A 120 5.94 18.37 -3.99
C PHE A 120 6.13 17.21 -3.00
N PRO A 121 6.68 16.06 -3.44
CA PRO A 121 6.78 14.86 -2.60
C PRO A 121 7.56 15.06 -1.30
N ASP A 122 8.54 15.97 -1.27
CA ASP A 122 9.31 16.35 -0.08
C ASP A 122 8.45 16.99 1.03
N THR A 123 7.22 17.41 0.72
CA THR A 123 6.27 17.93 1.70
C THR A 123 5.96 16.90 2.79
N ILE A 124 5.87 15.61 2.46
CA ILE A 124 5.59 14.56 3.46
C ILE A 124 6.73 14.45 4.47
N ASP A 125 7.97 14.51 3.99
CA ASP A 125 9.15 14.45 4.86
C ASP A 125 9.18 15.67 5.80
N ARG A 126 8.88 16.86 5.26
CA ARG A 126 8.79 18.10 6.06
C ARG A 126 7.70 18.00 7.13
N LEU A 127 6.54 17.45 6.79
CA LEU A 127 5.43 17.28 7.74
C LEU A 127 5.76 16.27 8.84
N ALA A 128 6.54 15.23 8.53
CA ALA A 128 6.97 14.24 9.51
C ALA A 128 7.97 14.80 10.54
N MET A 129 8.56 15.97 10.28
CA MET A 129 9.51 16.66 11.17
C MET A 129 8.86 17.71 12.09
N VAL A 130 7.56 17.98 11.93
CA VAL A 130 6.77 18.92 12.75
C VAL A 130 6.08 18.17 13.88
#